data_AF-A0A0S8CIC3-F1
#
_entry.id   AF-A0A0S8CIC3-F1
#
_cell.length_a   1.000
_cell.length_b   1.000
_cell.length_c   1.000
_cell.angle_alpha   90.00
_cell.angle_beta   90.00
_cell.angle_gamma   90.00
#
_symmetry.space_group_name_H-M   'P 1'
#
loop_
_entity.id
_entity.type
_entity.pdbx_description
1 polymer ?
#
loop_
_entity_poly.entity_id
_entity_poly.type
_entity_poly.pdbx_seq_one_letter_code
_entity_poly.pdbx_strand_id
1 'polypeptide(L)' 'MAETRRLGLDIGDRWIGVAMSDPQGILASPLTIIGRTDDSSDISAIVAIIDQNQVGMVVIGLPLSMKGSIG' A
#
# COMPACT_ATOMS: atom_id res chain seq x y z
N MET A 1 -6.96 20.58 1.52
CA MET A 1 -7.13 19.12 1.75
C MET A 1 -6.70 18.86 3.17
N ALA A 2 -7.42 18.05 3.95
CA ALA A 2 -6.97 17.73 5.30
C ALA A 2 -5.62 16.99 5.24
N GLU A 3 -4.69 17.33 6.13
CA GLU A 3 -3.40 16.64 6.30
C GLU A 3 -3.69 15.17 6.61
N THR A 4 -3.43 14.27 5.66
CA THR A 4 -3.71 12.84 5.82
C THR A 4 -2.64 12.02 5.13
N ARG A 5 -2.25 10.94 5.81
CA ARG A 5 -1.23 10.03 5.30
C ARG A 5 -1.78 9.19 4.15
N ARG A 6 -0.89 8.77 3.27
CA ARG A 6 -1.17 7.88 2.14
C ARG A 6 -0.46 6.57 2.34
N LEU A 7 -1.14 5.48 2.03
CA LEU A 7 -0.56 4.14 2.06
C LEU A 7 -0.19 3.72 0.62
N GLY A 8 1.09 3.42 0.40
CA GLY A 8 1.57 2.81 -0.84
C GLY A 8 1.62 1.29 -0.69
N LEU A 9 1.08 0.57 -1.67
CA LEU A 9 1.06 -0.89 -1.73
C LEU A 9 1.72 -1.39 -3.02
N ASP A 10 2.70 -2.27 -2.87
CA ASP A 10 3.31 -3.02 -3.97
C ASP A 10 2.96 -4.50 -3.81
N ILE A 11 2.06 -4.99 -4.67
CA ILE A 11 1.47 -6.34 -4.55
C ILE A 11 2.30 -7.32 -5.37
N GLY A 12 3.13 -8.13 -4.70
CA GLY A 12 3.81 -9.27 -5.30
C GLY A 12 3.08 -10.58 -5.07
N ASP A 13 3.59 -11.68 -5.63
CA ASP A 13 2.99 -13.02 -5.45
C ASP A 13 3.12 -13.56 -4.03
N ARG A 14 4.20 -13.21 -3.33
CA ARG A 14 4.53 -13.72 -1.99
C ARG A 14 4.39 -12.68 -0.88
N TRP A 15 4.62 -11.42 -1.21
CA TRP A 15 4.72 -10.34 -0.25
C TRP A 15 4.01 -9.09 -0.78
N ILE A 16 3.45 -8.31 0.13
CA ILE A 16 2.97 -6.96 -0.16
C ILE A 16 3.91 -5.98 0.54
N GLY A 17 4.62 -5.17 -0.24
CA GLY A 17 5.40 -4.05 0.29
C GLY A 17 4.46 -2.93 0.73
N VAL A 18 4.63 -2.42 1.95
CA VAL A 18 3.80 -1.34 2.49
C VAL A 18 4.66 -0.13 2.82
N ALA A 19 4.32 1.03 2.25
CA ALA A 19 4.94 2.31 2.53
C ALA A 19 3.90 3.32 3.03
N MET A 20 4.33 4.30 3.83
CA MET A 20 3.48 5.36 4.37
C MET A 20 4.08 6.72 4.05
N SER A 21 3.24 7.66 3.62
CA SER A 21 3.66 9.05 3.48
C SER A 21 3.65 9.81 4.80
N ASP A 22 4.39 10.92 4.88
CA ASP A 22 4.09 11.98 5.85
C ASP A 22 2.67 12.57 5.59
N PRO A 23 2.09 13.30 6.57
CA PRO A 23 0.75 13.90 6.43
C PRO A 23 0.62 14.88 5.24
N GLN A 24 1.71 15.57 4.90
CA GLN A 24 1.78 16.51 3.77
C GLN A 24 1.82 15.77 2.42
N GLY A 25 2.20 14.49 2.41
CA GLY A 25 2.38 13.69 1.21
C GLY A 25 3.70 13.96 0.47
N ILE A 26 4.74 14.45 1.16
CA ILE A 26 6.01 14.84 0.53
C ILE A 26 6.97 13.64 0.46
N LEU A 27 7.19 12.96 1.58
CA LEU A 27 8.09 11.83 1.72
C LEU A 27 7.30 10.56 2.01
N ALA A 28 7.74 9.44 1.43
CA ALA A 28 7.27 8.11 1.76
C ALA A 28 8.40 7.29 2.39
N SER A 29 8.05 6.54 3.44
CA SER A 29 8.98 5.66 4.15
C SER A 29 8.44 4.23 4.16
N PRO A 30 9.30 3.20 4.13
CA PRO A 30 8.88 1.82 4.34
C PRO A 30 8.19 1.67 5.70
N LEU A 31 7.05 0.97 5.74
CA LEU A 31 6.30 0.72 6.98
C LEU A 31 6.45 -0.74 7.41
N THR A 32 6.09 -1.68 6.54
CA THR A 32 6.15 -3.12 6.83
C THR A 32 6.05 -3.95 5.54
N ILE A 33 6.11 -5.27 5.67
CA ILE A 33 5.82 -6.24 4.61
C ILE A 33 4.71 -7.18 5.13
N ILE A 34 3.67 -7.40 4.32
CA ILE A 34 2.64 -8.40 4.61
C ILE A 34 2.98 -9.67 3.84
N GLY A 35 3.02 -10.81 4.54
CA GLY A 35 3.12 -12.13 3.90
C GLY A 35 1.78 -12.54 3.32
N ARG A 36 1.72 -12.76 2.01
CA ARG A 36 0.48 -13.11 1.34
C ARG A 36 0.03 -14.50 1.69
N THR A 37 -1.26 -14.63 1.93
CA THR A 37 -1.91 -15.90 2.28
C THR A 37 -3.12 -16.13 1.40
N ASP A 38 -4.14 -15.30 1.57
CA ASP A 38 -5.33 -15.23 0.74
C ASP A 38 -5.84 -13.78 0.72
N ASP A 39 -6.61 -13.43 -0.30
CA ASP A 39 -7.02 -12.04 -0.51
C ASP A 39 -7.83 -11.47 0.69
N SER A 40 -8.63 -12.29 1.38
CA SER A 40 -9.42 -11.81 2.52
C SER A 40 -8.53 -11.47 3.72
N SER A 41 -7.58 -12.35 4.04
CA SER A 41 -6.61 -12.14 5.12
C SER A 41 -5.68 -10.97 4.81
N ASP A 42 -5.20 -10.88 3.57
CA ASP A 42 -4.31 -9.82 3.10
C ASP A 42 -5.02 -8.44 3.17
N ILE A 43 -6.27 -8.36 2.69
CA ILE A 43 -7.09 -7.14 2.77
C ILE A 43 -7.36 -6.76 4.23
N SER A 44 -7.66 -7.74 5.10
CA SER A 44 -7.90 -7.47 6.52
C SER A 44 -6.67 -6.87 7.20
N ALA A 45 -5.47 -7.34 6.87
CA ALA A 45 -4.22 -6.77 7.37
C ALA A 45 -4.01 -5.33 6.87
N ILE A 46 -4.32 -5.05 5.60
CA ILE A 46 -4.24 -3.70 5.02
C ILE A 46 -5.22 -2.74 5.71
N VAL A 47 -6.47 -3.17 5.91
CA VAL A 47 -7.50 -2.36 6.60
C VAL A 47 -7.08 -2.00 8.02
N ALA A 48 -6.51 -2.96 8.77
CA ALA A 48 -5.99 -2.68 10.10
C ALA A 48 -4.89 -1.59 10.09
N ILE A 49 -4.00 -1.59 9.09
CA ILE A 49 -2.98 -0.55 8.93
C ILE A 49 -3.61 0.80 8.59
N ILE A 50 -4.61 0.83 7.72
CA ILE A 50 -5.36 2.04 7.33
C ILE A 50 -5.99 2.69 8.57
N ASP A 51 -6.71 1.91 9.37
CA ASP A 51 -7.42 2.40 10.56
C ASP A 51 -6.44 2.91 11.63
N GLN A 52 -5.37 2.16 11.90
CA GLN A 52 -4.35 2.54 12.89
C GLN A 52 -3.62 3.83 12.53
N ASN A 53 -3.47 4.14 11.25
CA ASN A 53 -2.68 5.27 10.77
C ASN A 53 -3.51 6.42 10.20
N GLN A 54 -4.84 6.32 10.25
CA GLN A 54 -5.77 7.32 9.73
C GLN A 54 -5.47 7.67 8.27
N VAL A 55 -5.23 6.65 7.46
CA VAL A 55 -4.89 6.79 6.04
C VAL A 55 -6.11 7.32 5.29
N GLY A 56 -5.93 8.43 4.56
CA GLY A 56 -7.00 9.03 3.77
C GLY A 56 -7.01 8.59 2.30
N MET A 57 -5.95 7.90 1.85
CA MET A 57 -5.83 7.43 0.46
C MET A 57 -4.85 6.25 0.36
N VAL A 58 -5.21 5.29 -0.48
CA VAL A 58 -4.36 4.15 -0.82
C VAL A 58 -3.92 4.26 -2.28
N VAL A 59 -2.64 4.04 -2.54
CA VAL A 59 -2.05 3.98 -3.87
C VAL A 59 -1.50 2.58 -4.09
N ILE A 60 -1.93 1.93 -5.16
CA ILE A 60 -1.55 0.55 -5.48
C ILE A 60 -0.75 0.57 -6.78
N GLY A 61 0.41 -0.11 -6.79
CA GLY A 61 1.19 -0.30 -8.00
C GLY A 61 0.37 -1.04 -9.07
N LEU A 62 0.32 -0.48 -10.28
CA LEU A 62 -0.26 -1.16 -11.43
C LEU A 62 0.86 -1.96 -12.13
N PRO A 63 0.82 -3.30 -12.10
CA PRO A 63 1.87 -4.12 -12.72
C PRO A 63 1.75 -4.05 -14.24
N LEU A 64 2.73 -3.38 -14.85
CA LEU A 64 2.86 -3.23 -16.28
C LEU A 64 4.21 -3.80 -16.73
N SER A 65 4.18 -4.57 -17.81
CA SER A 65 5.39 -4.96 -18.53
C SER A 65 6.07 -3.75 -19.18
N MET A 66 7.32 -3.92 -19.62
CA MET A 66 8.03 -2.87 -20.39
C MET A 66 7.33 -2.47 -21.69
N LYS A 67 6.39 -3.27 -22.19
CA LYS A 67 5.58 -2.95 -23.38
C LYS A 67 4.28 -2.22 -23.03
N GLY A 68 4.04 -1.91 -21.75
CA GLY A 68 2.84 -1.23 -21.27
C GLY A 68 1.59 -2.12 -21.18
N SER A 69 1.68 -3.40 -21.55
CA SER A 69 0.61 -4.36 -21.26
C SER A 69 0.63 -4.78 -19.80
N ILE A 70 -0.52 -5.12 -19.24
CA ILE A 70 -0.64 -5.71 -17.90
C ILE A 70 0.31 -6.92 -17.79
N GLY A 71 1.08 -6.98 -16.70
CA GLY A 71 2.04 -8.03 -16.43
C GLY A 71 2.72 -7.83 -15.09
#